data_AF-A0A2N0ZG44-F1
#
_entry.id   AF-A0A2N0ZG44-F1
#
_cell.length_a   1.000
_cell.length_b   1.000
_cell.length_c   1.000
_cell.angle_alpha   90.00
_cell.angle_beta   90.00
_cell.angle_gamma   90.00
#
_symmetry.space_group_name_H-M   'P 1'
#
loop_
_entity.id
_entity.type
_entity.pdbx_description
1 polymer ?
#
loop_
_entity_poly.entity_id
_entity_poly.type
_entity_poly.pdbx_seq_one_letter_code
_entity_poly.pdbx_strand_id
1 'polypeptide(L)'
;NWGAVHSGITVFVIESALSFDDVYGDIEQIAAVMGEEEKGDEIIDGIQKQLKEVEEKIASVDEKKKVYFEISPAPDIYTTGKNTFQQEVMNKAGVENIFADMEGWIKLSEEEIIDRNPELITTTVGYVENPVEEILSRKGWNQISAVEAEEVKLLDSDIMSRPGPRIGEAVEILAEAAYPELFN
;
A
#
# COMPACT_ATOMS: atom_id res chain seq x y z
N ASN A 1 25.97 0.94 11.29
CA ASN A 1 26.92 1.84 11.99
C ASN A 1 26.22 2.28 13.28
N TRP A 2 26.50 1.61 14.41
CA TRP A 2 25.72 1.68 15.64
C TRP A 2 26.38 2.60 16.67
N GLY A 3 25.88 3.83 16.81
CA GLY A 3 26.49 4.88 17.63
C GLY A 3 25.73 5.31 18.89
N ALA A 4 24.61 4.67 19.25
CA ALA A 4 23.70 5.22 20.26
C ALA A 4 23.70 4.52 21.65
N VAL A 5 24.54 3.51 21.89
CA VAL A 5 24.42 2.67 23.11
C VAL A 5 25.21 3.20 24.33
N HIS A 6 25.76 4.43 24.30
CA HIS A 6 26.79 4.87 25.28
C HIS A 6 26.35 5.88 26.37
N SER A 7 25.06 6.10 26.63
CA SER A 7 24.61 7.12 27.60
C SER A 7 23.77 6.64 28.79
N GLY A 8 23.57 5.32 28.98
CA GLY A 8 22.67 4.82 30.03
C GLY A 8 21.18 5.04 29.72
N ILE A 9 20.86 5.40 28.47
CA ILE A 9 19.51 5.49 27.93
C ILE A 9 19.10 4.10 27.46
N THR A 10 17.96 3.60 27.94
CA THR A 10 17.35 2.36 27.45
C THR A 10 16.91 2.58 26.01
N VAL A 11 17.38 1.73 25.09
CA VAL A 11 16.99 1.74 23.68
C VAL A 11 16.22 0.45 23.40
N PHE A 12 15.01 0.59 22.89
CA PHE A 12 14.20 -0.49 22.36
C PHE A 12 14.13 -0.33 20.84
N VAL A 13 14.41 -1.39 20.09
CA VAL A 13 14.43 -1.38 18.62
C VAL A 13 13.32 -2.29 18.13
N ILE A 14 12.49 -1.76 17.25
CA ILE A 14 11.42 -2.48 16.57
C ILE A 14 11.88 -2.71 15.13
N GLU A 15 11.75 -3.95 14.67
CA GLU A 15 12.07 -4.30 13.28
C GLU A 15 11.01 -3.73 12.33
N SER A 16 11.34 -3.55 11.06
CA SER A 16 10.36 -3.02 10.11
C SER A 16 9.30 -4.08 9.80
N ALA A 17 8.05 -3.81 10.18
CA ALA A 17 6.91 -4.63 9.84
C ALA A 17 6.71 -4.78 8.32
N LEU A 18 6.49 -6.00 7.86
CA LEU A 18 6.18 -6.32 6.46
C LEU A 18 4.76 -6.88 6.29
N SER A 19 4.12 -7.25 7.40
CA SER A 19 2.78 -7.78 7.45
C SER A 19 1.89 -7.06 8.47
N PHE A 20 0.58 -7.29 8.41
CA PHE A 20 -0.34 -6.70 9.38
C PHE A 20 -0.17 -7.33 10.76
N ASP A 21 0.21 -8.61 10.81
CA ASP A 21 0.54 -9.30 12.06
C ASP A 21 1.80 -8.70 12.72
N ASP A 22 2.80 -8.32 11.92
CA ASP A 22 3.96 -7.58 12.43
C ASP A 22 3.54 -6.22 13.02
N VAL A 23 2.61 -5.51 12.36
CA VAL A 23 2.10 -4.23 12.88
C VAL A 23 1.38 -4.41 14.21
N TYR A 24 0.56 -5.45 14.37
CA TYR A 24 -0.08 -5.75 15.65
C TYR A 24 0.97 -6.06 16.72
N GLY A 25 1.96 -6.90 16.40
CA GLY A 25 3.06 -7.21 17.31
C GLY A 25 3.90 -5.99 17.69
N ASP A 26 4.10 -5.04 16.78
CA ASP A 26 4.80 -3.78 17.06
C ASP A 26 4.00 -2.91 18.02
N ILE A 27 2.68 -2.80 17.81
CA ILE A 27 1.78 -2.05 18.71
C ILE A 27 1.79 -2.66 20.11
N GLU A 28 1.65 -3.98 20.22
CA GLU A 28 1.69 -4.70 21.49
C GLU A 28 3.02 -4.48 22.24
N GLN A 29 4.15 -4.59 21.53
CA GLN A 29 5.48 -4.37 22.12
C GLN A 29 5.66 -2.93 22.61
N ILE A 30 5.24 -1.95 21.82
CA ILE A 30 5.28 -0.54 22.23
C ILE A 30 4.41 -0.33 23.46
N ALA A 31 3.17 -0.83 23.44
CA ALA A 31 2.23 -0.68 24.53
C ALA A 31 2.76 -1.28 25.84
N ALA A 32 3.35 -2.47 25.78
CA ALA A 32 3.97 -3.12 26.94
C ALA A 32 5.18 -2.35 27.50
N VAL A 33 6.04 -1.80 26.63
CA VAL A 33 7.18 -0.98 27.06
C VAL A 33 6.73 0.32 27.72
N MET A 34 5.58 0.85 27.29
CA MET A 34 5.00 2.09 27.82
C MET A 34 4.11 1.86 29.04
N GLY A 35 3.74 0.61 29.36
CA GLY A 35 2.76 0.27 30.41
C GLY A 35 1.34 0.72 30.07
N GLU A 36 1.00 0.66 28.79
CA GLU A 36 -0.24 1.16 28.19
C GLU A 36 -0.92 0.06 27.35
N GLU A 37 -0.90 -1.18 27.83
CA GLU A 37 -1.40 -2.36 27.12
C GLU A 37 -2.87 -2.21 26.68
N GLU A 38 -3.74 -1.68 27.54
CA GLU A 38 -5.15 -1.43 27.21
C GLU A 38 -5.30 -0.50 25.99
N LYS A 39 -4.43 0.51 25.83
CA LYS A 39 -4.43 1.38 24.65
C LYS A 39 -3.92 0.68 23.41
N GLY A 40 -2.97 -0.25 23.56
CA GLY A 40 -2.52 -1.11 22.47
C GLY A 40 -3.66 -1.93 21.90
N ASP A 41 -4.42 -2.59 22.80
CA ASP A 41 -5.60 -3.38 22.44
C ASP A 41 -6.67 -2.50 21.75
N GLU A 42 -6.97 -1.31 22.28
CA GLU A 42 -7.91 -0.37 21.65
C GLU A 42 -7.52 0.02 20.22
N ILE A 43 -6.23 0.24 19.97
CA ILE A 43 -5.73 0.58 18.62
C ILE A 43 -5.89 -0.62 17.68
N ILE A 44 -5.53 -1.82 18.12
CA ILE A 44 -5.65 -3.05 17.32
C ILE A 44 -7.11 -3.33 16.98
N ASP A 45 -8.00 -3.23 17.95
CA ASP A 45 -9.45 -3.40 17.75
C ASP A 45 -10.00 -2.38 16.73
N GLY A 46 -9.52 -1.13 16.80
CA GLY A 46 -9.86 -0.09 15.84
C GLY A 46 -9.46 -0.44 14.42
N ILE A 47 -8.22 -0.92 14.23
CA ILE A 47 -7.72 -1.36 12.92
C ILE A 47 -8.55 -2.53 12.40
N GLN A 48 -8.75 -3.57 13.21
CA GLN A 48 -9.50 -4.76 12.82
C GLN A 48 -10.94 -4.43 12.42
N LYS A 49 -11.57 -3.49 13.13
CA LYS A 49 -12.89 -3.00 12.78
C LYS A 49 -12.89 -2.31 11.41
N GLN A 50 -11.95 -1.42 11.12
CA GLN A 50 -11.86 -0.77 9.80
C GLN A 50 -11.64 -1.79 8.68
N LEU A 51 -10.75 -2.76 8.88
CA LEU A 51 -10.51 -3.82 7.89
C LEU A 51 -11.75 -4.65 7.62
N LYS A 52 -12.52 -4.95 8.66
CA LYS A 52 -13.79 -5.66 8.52
C LYS A 52 -14.83 -4.84 7.77
N GLU A 53 -14.91 -3.54 8.02
CA GLU A 53 -15.81 -2.64 7.27
C GLU A 53 -15.46 -2.62 5.78
N VAL A 54 -14.17 -2.57 5.44
CA VAL A 54 -13.72 -2.69 4.04
C VAL A 54 -14.08 -4.06 3.47
N GLU A 55 -13.78 -5.15 4.17
CA GLU A 55 -14.11 -6.52 3.75
C GLU A 55 -15.60 -6.68 3.45
N GLU A 56 -16.47 -6.13 4.31
CA GLU A 56 -17.92 -6.14 4.11
C GLU A 56 -18.36 -5.34 2.88
N LYS A 57 -17.76 -4.17 2.63
CA LYS A 57 -18.06 -3.35 1.44
C LYS A 57 -17.67 -4.07 0.14
N ILE A 58 -16.51 -4.71 0.11
CA ILE A 58 -15.99 -5.38 -1.09
C ILE A 58 -16.48 -6.83 -1.24
N ALA A 59 -17.34 -7.32 -0.36
CA ALA A 59 -17.80 -8.71 -0.36
C ALA A 59 -18.56 -9.12 -1.65
N SER A 60 -19.12 -8.15 -2.39
CA SER A 60 -19.79 -8.38 -3.68
C SER A 60 -18.85 -8.29 -4.89
N VAL A 61 -17.55 -8.08 -4.70
CA VAL A 61 -16.57 -8.04 -5.80
C VAL A 61 -16.27 -9.47 -6.23
N ASP A 62 -16.82 -9.88 -7.38
CA ASP A 62 -16.59 -11.20 -7.97
C ASP A 62 -15.23 -11.30 -8.69
N GLU A 63 -14.85 -10.25 -9.41
CA GLU A 63 -13.58 -10.15 -10.15
C GLU A 63 -12.74 -9.02 -9.58
N LYS A 64 -11.53 -9.37 -9.09
CA LYS A 64 -10.61 -8.39 -8.52
C LYS A 64 -10.07 -7.48 -9.62
N LYS A 65 -10.12 -6.17 -9.39
CA LYS A 65 -9.53 -5.17 -10.30
C LYS A 65 -8.02 -5.35 -10.36
N LYS A 66 -7.45 -5.36 -11.57
CA LYS A 66 -6.01 -5.46 -11.83
C LYS A 66 -5.32 -4.13 -11.60
N VAL A 67 -4.42 -4.09 -10.61
CA VAL A 67 -3.74 -2.88 -10.16
C VAL A 67 -2.25 -2.93 -10.45
N TYR A 68 -1.76 -1.84 -11.04
CA TYR A 68 -0.35 -1.47 -11.04
C TYR A 68 -0.12 -0.39 -9.96
N PHE A 69 0.84 -0.63 -9.06
CA PHE A 69 1.19 0.31 -8.00
C PHE A 69 2.59 0.90 -8.25
N GLU A 70 2.65 2.17 -8.63
CA GLU A 70 3.88 2.87 -8.93
C GLU A 70 4.48 3.56 -7.71
N ILE A 71 5.73 3.23 -7.42
CA ILE A 71 6.50 3.78 -6.30
C ILE A 71 7.54 4.81 -6.76
N SER A 72 8.04 4.64 -7.98
CA SER A 72 8.96 5.57 -8.63
C SER A 72 8.64 5.59 -10.13
N PRO A 73 8.64 6.77 -10.78
CA PRO A 73 8.44 6.89 -12.21
C PRO A 73 9.76 6.67 -12.97
N ALA A 74 9.72 6.82 -14.30
CA ALA A 74 10.91 6.81 -15.14
C ALA A 74 11.97 7.82 -14.67
N PRO A 75 13.28 7.55 -14.87
CA PRO A 75 13.89 6.45 -15.63
C PRO A 75 14.01 5.12 -14.87
N ASP A 76 13.74 5.12 -13.56
CA ASP A 76 13.84 3.96 -12.69
C ASP A 76 12.45 3.63 -12.17
N ILE A 77 11.64 2.99 -13.03
CA ILE A 77 10.26 2.62 -12.68
C ILE A 77 10.31 1.48 -11.66
N TYR A 78 9.68 1.70 -10.51
CA TYR A 78 9.55 0.68 -9.46
C TYR A 78 8.10 0.40 -9.10
N THR A 79 7.83 -0.88 -8.86
CA THR A 79 6.59 -1.38 -8.27
C THR A 79 6.87 -2.26 -7.06
N THR A 80 5.82 -2.85 -6.52
CA THR A 80 5.84 -3.77 -5.39
C THR A 80 5.30 -5.14 -5.79
N GLY A 81 5.97 -6.19 -5.33
CA GLY A 81 5.53 -7.59 -5.47
C GLY A 81 5.17 -8.20 -4.12
N LYS A 82 5.17 -9.54 -4.05
CA LYS A 82 4.96 -10.28 -2.80
C LYS A 82 6.06 -9.97 -1.77
N ASN A 83 5.79 -10.32 -0.51
CA ASN A 83 6.67 -10.05 0.64
C ASN A 83 6.92 -8.55 0.87
N THR A 84 5.90 -7.73 0.64
CA THR A 84 5.91 -6.30 0.90
C THR A 84 4.67 -5.91 1.69
N PHE A 85 4.77 -4.81 2.44
CA PHE A 85 3.63 -4.22 3.12
C PHE A 85 2.52 -3.82 2.13
N GLN A 86 2.89 -3.25 0.98
CA GLN A 86 1.91 -2.83 -0.03
C GLN A 86 1.14 -4.03 -0.62
N GLN A 87 1.76 -5.21 -0.72
CA GLN A 87 1.04 -6.41 -1.12
C GLN A 87 -0.03 -6.80 -0.09
N GLU A 88 0.25 -6.68 1.21
CA GLU A 88 -0.75 -6.94 2.25
C GLU A 88 -1.92 -5.96 2.17
N VAL A 89 -1.62 -4.68 1.93
CA VAL A 89 -2.66 -3.67 1.68
C VAL A 89 -3.51 -4.04 0.46
N MET A 90 -2.90 -4.43 -0.67
CA MET A 90 -3.62 -4.86 -1.87
C MET A 90 -4.47 -6.11 -1.64
N ASN A 91 -3.95 -7.08 -0.89
CA ASN A 91 -4.69 -8.29 -0.54
C ASN A 91 -5.97 -7.95 0.25
N LYS A 92 -5.85 -7.08 1.26
CA LYS A 92 -6.96 -6.66 2.13
C LYS A 92 -7.93 -5.70 1.45
N ALA A 93 -7.46 -4.91 0.48
CA ALA A 93 -8.31 -4.06 -0.36
C ALA A 93 -9.08 -4.83 -1.44
N GLY A 94 -8.83 -6.15 -1.59
CA GLY A 94 -9.52 -6.99 -2.56
C GLY A 94 -9.14 -6.73 -4.01
N VAL A 95 -7.92 -6.26 -4.28
CA VAL A 95 -7.44 -6.03 -5.65
C VAL A 95 -6.43 -7.12 -6.07
N GLU A 96 -6.17 -7.23 -7.37
CA GLU A 96 -5.13 -8.08 -7.93
C GLU A 96 -3.89 -7.22 -8.24
N ASN A 97 -2.79 -7.43 -7.52
CA ASN A 97 -1.50 -6.86 -7.93
C ASN A 97 -1.00 -7.59 -9.17
N ILE A 98 -0.90 -6.89 -10.30
CA ILE A 98 -0.45 -7.52 -11.54
C ILE A 98 1.01 -7.98 -11.48
N PHE A 99 1.79 -7.63 -10.46
CA PHE A 99 3.18 -8.06 -10.24
C PHE A 99 3.36 -8.96 -9.00
N ALA A 100 2.29 -9.55 -8.47
CA ALA A 100 2.34 -10.44 -7.30
C ALA A 100 3.18 -11.72 -7.51
N ASP A 101 3.50 -12.08 -8.76
CA ASP A 101 4.38 -13.21 -9.11
C ASP A 101 5.86 -12.93 -8.82
N MET A 102 6.23 -11.65 -8.66
CA MET A 102 7.58 -11.19 -8.37
C MET A 102 7.71 -10.80 -6.89
N GLU A 103 8.94 -10.63 -6.39
CA GLU A 103 9.22 -10.43 -4.96
C GLU A 103 9.88 -9.09 -4.66
N GLY A 104 9.42 -8.44 -3.58
CA GLY A 104 10.00 -7.20 -3.06
C GLY A 104 9.74 -6.00 -3.95
N TRP A 105 10.69 -5.05 -3.93
CA TRP A 105 10.68 -3.86 -4.78
C TRP A 105 11.25 -4.21 -6.14
N ILE A 106 10.43 -4.04 -7.18
CA ILE A 106 10.73 -4.54 -8.52
C ILE A 106 10.99 -3.37 -9.44
N LYS A 107 12.14 -3.40 -10.12
CA LYS A 107 12.42 -2.49 -11.22
C LYS A 107 11.78 -3.04 -12.50
N LEU A 108 11.00 -2.21 -13.19
CA LEU A 108 10.26 -2.58 -14.39
C LEU A 108 10.74 -1.86 -15.64
N SER A 109 10.46 -2.47 -16.80
CA SER A 109 10.34 -1.76 -18.06
C SER A 109 8.90 -1.28 -18.31
N GLU A 110 8.73 -0.28 -19.17
CA GLU A 110 7.40 0.16 -19.59
C GLU A 110 6.64 -0.94 -20.35
N GLU A 111 7.36 -1.75 -21.15
CA GLU A 111 6.76 -2.85 -21.93
C GLU A 111 6.11 -3.90 -21.01
N GLU A 112 6.72 -4.23 -19.86
CA GLU A 112 6.11 -5.16 -18.91
C GLU A 112 4.79 -4.65 -18.31
N ILE A 113 4.65 -3.34 -18.11
CA ILE A 113 3.41 -2.73 -17.60
C ILE A 113 2.34 -2.76 -18.69
N ILE A 114 2.73 -2.41 -19.92
CA ILE A 114 1.86 -2.44 -21.10
C ILE A 114 1.31 -3.86 -21.33
N ASP A 115 2.18 -4.87 -21.32
CA ASP A 115 1.81 -6.26 -21.60
C ASP A 115 0.86 -6.84 -20.53
N ARG A 116 1.02 -6.41 -19.26
CA ARG A 116 0.14 -6.85 -18.16
C ARG A 116 -1.19 -6.09 -18.09
N ASN A 117 -1.29 -4.96 -18.77
CA ASN A 117 -2.51 -4.18 -18.99
C ASN A 117 -3.38 -3.98 -17.73
N PRO A 118 -2.94 -3.15 -16.76
CA PRO A 118 -3.73 -2.83 -15.56
C PRO A 118 -5.06 -2.14 -15.90
N GLU A 119 -6.04 -2.35 -15.03
CA GLU A 119 -7.34 -1.67 -15.03
C GLU A 119 -7.36 -0.44 -14.11
N LEU A 120 -6.43 -0.38 -13.17
CA LEU A 120 -6.18 0.79 -12.32
C LEU A 120 -4.67 0.98 -12.14
N ILE A 121 -4.22 2.22 -12.28
CA ILE A 121 -2.87 2.63 -11.91
C ILE A 121 -2.96 3.48 -10.65
N THR A 122 -2.21 3.10 -9.63
CA THR A 122 -2.04 3.91 -8.41
C THR A 122 -0.60 4.37 -8.33
N THR A 123 -0.37 5.55 -7.78
CA THR A 123 0.98 6.08 -7.56
C THR A 123 1.07 6.77 -6.20
N THR A 124 2.21 6.66 -5.54
CA THR A 124 2.53 7.44 -4.32
C THR A 124 3.60 8.51 -4.59
N VAL A 125 3.90 8.78 -5.86
CA VAL A 125 4.98 9.69 -6.27
C VAL A 125 4.54 11.14 -6.05
N GLY A 126 4.87 11.70 -4.87
CA GLY A 126 4.54 13.08 -4.51
C GLY A 126 5.57 14.15 -4.92
N TYR A 127 6.71 13.75 -5.49
CA TYR A 127 7.78 14.68 -5.90
C TYR A 127 7.72 15.10 -7.37
N VAL A 128 6.74 14.58 -8.12
CA VAL A 128 6.39 15.04 -9.47
C VAL A 128 5.22 16.01 -9.33
N GLU A 129 5.25 17.12 -10.08
CA GLU A 129 4.25 18.20 -9.95
C GLU A 129 2.81 17.73 -10.18
N ASN A 130 2.61 16.83 -11.15
CA ASN A 130 1.31 16.23 -11.43
C ASN A 130 1.48 14.77 -11.89
N PRO A 131 1.63 13.81 -10.95
CA PRO A 131 1.99 12.43 -11.27
C PRO A 131 0.90 11.70 -12.06
N VAL A 132 -0.36 12.06 -11.86
CA VAL A 132 -1.49 11.49 -12.61
C VAL A 132 -1.40 11.90 -14.08
N GLU A 133 -1.29 13.20 -14.36
CA GLU A 133 -1.13 13.72 -15.72
C GLU A 133 0.14 13.19 -16.38
N GLU A 134 1.23 13.08 -15.62
CA GLU A 134 2.49 12.52 -16.11
C GLU A 134 2.28 11.10 -16.64
N ILE A 135 1.67 10.20 -15.85
CA ILE A 135 1.35 8.83 -16.26
C ILE A 135 0.44 8.81 -17.49
N LEU A 136 -0.64 9.60 -17.49
CA LEU A 136 -1.59 9.69 -18.61
C LEU A 136 -0.91 10.16 -19.92
N SER A 137 0.14 10.97 -19.79
CA SER A 137 0.89 11.52 -20.94
C SER A 137 2.01 10.61 -21.46
N ARG A 138 2.29 9.47 -20.80
CA ARG A 138 3.40 8.59 -21.19
C ARG A 138 3.21 8.00 -22.58
N LYS A 139 4.24 8.14 -23.41
CA LYS A 139 4.19 7.72 -24.81
C LYS A 139 4.03 6.21 -24.92
N GLY A 140 3.00 5.75 -25.63
CA GLY A 140 2.73 4.32 -25.86
C GLY A 140 1.89 3.67 -24.78
N TRP A 141 1.52 4.40 -23.71
CA TRP A 141 0.64 3.91 -22.65
C TRP A 141 -0.84 4.04 -23.01
N ASN A 142 -1.17 4.69 -24.13
CA ASN A 142 -2.54 4.86 -24.63
C ASN A 142 -3.25 3.55 -25.04
N GLN A 143 -2.61 2.39 -24.83
CA GLN A 143 -3.18 1.05 -25.04
C GLN A 143 -3.46 0.33 -23.71
N ILE A 144 -3.03 0.92 -22.58
CA ILE A 144 -3.29 0.41 -21.24
C ILE A 144 -4.72 0.79 -20.85
N SER A 145 -5.53 -0.19 -20.43
CA SER A 145 -6.93 0.02 -20.08
C SER A 145 -7.13 1.09 -19.02
N ALA A 146 -6.29 1.13 -17.98
CA ALA A 146 -6.32 2.18 -16.96
C ALA A 146 -6.09 3.59 -17.54
N VAL A 147 -5.20 3.73 -18.54
CA VAL A 147 -4.90 5.04 -19.15
C VAL A 147 -6.03 5.45 -20.11
N GLU A 148 -6.54 4.52 -20.91
CA GLU A 148 -7.69 4.77 -21.79
C GLU A 148 -8.94 5.18 -21.01
N ALA A 149 -9.14 4.63 -19.81
CA ALA A 149 -10.27 4.93 -18.94
C ALA A 149 -10.01 6.08 -17.94
N GLU A 150 -8.83 6.71 -17.97
CA GLU A 150 -8.40 7.72 -17.00
C GLU A 150 -8.45 7.23 -15.53
N GLU A 151 -8.29 5.93 -15.31
CA GLU A 151 -8.21 5.28 -14.00
C GLU A 151 -6.78 5.30 -13.45
N VAL A 152 -6.29 6.51 -13.19
CA VAL A 152 -4.98 6.78 -12.58
C VAL A 152 -5.19 7.61 -11.31
N LYS A 153 -4.73 7.11 -10.15
CA LYS A 153 -4.96 7.73 -8.85
C LYS A 153 -3.65 7.99 -8.09
N LEU A 154 -3.48 9.20 -7.58
CA LEU A 154 -2.44 9.51 -6.59
C LEU A 154 -2.97 9.14 -5.20
N LEU A 155 -2.25 8.27 -4.50
CA LEU A 155 -2.55 7.87 -3.12
C LEU A 155 -1.59 8.57 -2.15
N ASP A 156 -2.02 8.73 -0.90
CA ASP A 156 -1.21 9.36 0.14
C ASP A 156 0.02 8.51 0.46
N SER A 157 1.21 9.03 0.12
CA SER A 157 2.47 8.31 0.33
C SER A 157 2.77 8.01 1.80
N ASP A 158 2.30 8.85 2.73
CA ASP A 158 2.57 8.71 4.16
C ASP A 158 1.75 7.59 4.78
N ILE A 159 0.52 7.39 4.30
CA ILE A 159 -0.36 6.30 4.71
C ILE A 159 0.09 5.00 4.03
N MET A 160 0.36 5.03 2.71
CA MET A 160 0.64 3.82 1.93
C MET A 160 2.03 3.21 2.15
N SER A 161 2.95 3.93 2.81
CA SER A 161 4.33 3.45 3.06
C SER A 161 4.64 3.09 4.52
N ARG A 162 3.72 3.35 5.45
CA ARG A 162 3.98 3.19 6.90
C ARG A 162 3.18 2.03 7.49
N PRO A 163 3.82 0.89 7.79
CA PRO A 163 3.19 -0.20 8.51
C PRO A 163 3.01 0.19 9.99
N GLY A 164 1.82 0.66 10.36
CA GLY A 164 1.53 1.20 11.69
C GLY A 164 0.03 1.41 11.94
N PRO A 165 -0.39 2.27 12.89
CA PRO A 165 -1.80 2.36 13.29
C PRO A 165 -2.80 2.73 12.20
N ARG A 166 -2.35 3.20 11.02
CA ARG A 166 -3.20 3.59 9.89
C ARG A 166 -3.28 2.53 8.78
N ILE A 167 -2.88 1.28 9.03
CA ILE A 167 -2.99 0.22 8.02
C ILE A 167 -4.45 -0.03 7.57
N GLY A 168 -5.43 0.19 8.45
CA GLY A 168 -6.85 0.15 8.07
C GLY A 168 -7.23 1.24 7.06
N GLU A 169 -6.74 2.46 7.28
CA GLU A 169 -6.92 3.61 6.37
C GLU A 169 -6.24 3.36 5.01
N ALA A 170 -5.05 2.77 4.99
CA ALA A 170 -4.36 2.41 3.74
C ALA A 170 -5.18 1.42 2.89
N VAL A 171 -5.82 0.46 3.55
CA VAL A 171 -6.70 -0.53 2.89
C VAL A 171 -7.97 0.12 2.37
N GLU A 172 -8.61 0.98 3.15
CA GLU A 172 -9.81 1.69 2.72
C GLU A 172 -9.54 2.61 1.53
N ILE A 173 -8.45 3.41 1.57
CA ILE A 173 -8.05 4.30 0.46
C ILE A 173 -7.87 3.52 -0.84
N LEU A 174 -7.19 2.38 -0.80
CA LEU A 174 -6.96 1.57 -1.99
C LEU A 174 -8.25 0.90 -2.47
N ALA A 175 -9.08 0.39 -1.55
CA ALA A 175 -10.33 -0.26 -1.90
C ALA A 175 -11.34 0.74 -2.50
N GLU A 176 -11.42 1.96 -1.97
CA GLU A 176 -12.24 3.04 -2.51
C GLU A 176 -11.73 3.50 -3.89
N ALA A 177 -10.40 3.60 -4.08
CA ALA A 177 -9.83 3.89 -5.38
C ALA A 177 -10.16 2.81 -6.43
N ALA A 178 -10.25 1.55 -6.00
CA ALA A 178 -10.57 0.41 -6.86
C ALA A 178 -12.07 0.24 -7.12
N TYR A 179 -12.92 0.50 -6.13
CA TYR A 179 -14.36 0.21 -6.16
C TYR A 179 -15.18 1.39 -5.61
N PRO A 180 -15.06 2.61 -6.18
CA PRO A 180 -15.65 3.82 -5.60
C PRO A 180 -17.16 3.74 -5.41
N GLU A 181 -17.86 2.93 -6.21
CA GLU A 181 -19.29 2.68 -6.09
C GLU A 181 -19.70 2.01 -4.76
N LEU A 182 -18.80 1.28 -4.10
CA LEU A 182 -19.05 0.53 -2.86
C LEU A 182 -18.83 1.36 -1.58
N PHE A 183 -18.30 2.58 -1.69
CA PHE A 183 -17.90 3.41 -0.55
C PHE A 183 -18.74 4.69 -0.39
N ASN A 184 -19.86 4.79 -1.14
CA ASN A 184 -20.80 5.93 -1.11
C ASN A 184 -21.81 5.91 0.03
#